data_AF-A0A937B904-F1
#
_entry.id   AF-A0A937B904-F1
#
_cell.length_a   1.000
_cell.length_b   1.000
_cell.length_c   1.000
_cell.angle_alpha   90.00
_cell.angle_beta   90.00
_cell.angle_gamma   90.00
#
_symmetry.space_group_name_H-M   'P 1'
#
loop_
_entity.id
_entity.type
_entity.pdbx_description
1 polymer ?
#
loop_
_entity_poly.entity_id
_entity_poly.type
_entity_poly.pdbx_seq_one_letter_code
_entity_poly.pdbx_strand_id
1 'polypeptide(L)'
;MTTPSSVPSKPYADDATNSIYELLFCDNINLYKPDASALLAYPWNILFDPEPEQVDLEKIVFDDQVESRIKLLAYDAMRRHGLPIEEKELLGVIVEVGLDEGLDVLASYQDGTARYINYTGKMILWDVTDQTSKEITAQLFRDSLSIVHRIGPWTHPRKPHPVKGNVRISFLVSDGLYFGEGPINVLFNDALAAPALSSATAMMQYLTGKVIS
;
A
#
# COMPACT_ATOMS: atom_id res chain seq x y z
N MET A 1 -11.19 -27.67 23.85
CA MET A 1 -11.23 -26.18 23.80
C MET A 1 -10.95 -25.79 22.36
N THR A 2 -11.99 -25.48 21.60
CA THR A 2 -11.87 -25.03 20.22
C THR A 2 -11.47 -23.56 20.24
N THR A 3 -10.25 -23.25 19.83
CA THR A 3 -9.84 -21.88 19.51
C THR A 3 -10.79 -21.32 18.46
N PRO A 4 -11.42 -20.15 18.67
CA PRO A 4 -12.18 -19.52 17.60
C PRO A 4 -11.19 -19.18 16.49
N SER A 5 -11.39 -19.77 15.32
CA SER A 5 -10.73 -19.36 14.09
C SER A 5 -11.23 -17.95 13.78
N SER A 6 -10.53 -16.92 14.25
CA SER A 6 -10.92 -15.54 14.01
C SER A 6 -10.71 -15.22 12.55
N VAL A 7 -11.80 -15.21 11.78
CA VAL A 7 -11.85 -14.47 10.52
C VAL A 7 -11.32 -13.06 10.82
N PRO A 8 -10.29 -12.56 10.11
CA PRO A 8 -9.82 -11.19 10.30
C PRO A 8 -11.02 -10.24 10.26
N SER A 9 -11.21 -9.40 11.29
CA SER A 9 -12.30 -8.44 11.27
C SER A 9 -12.12 -7.51 10.08
N LYS A 10 -13.16 -7.37 9.28
CA LYS A 10 -13.21 -6.38 8.20
C LYS A 10 -13.30 -4.98 8.83
N PRO A 11 -12.49 -4.00 8.41
CA PRO A 11 -12.48 -2.67 9.03
C PRO A 11 -13.72 -1.82 8.73
N TYR A 12 -14.44 -2.10 7.63
CA TYR A 12 -15.60 -1.31 7.20
C TYR A 12 -16.89 -2.14 7.18
N ALA A 13 -18.04 -1.47 7.28
CA ALA A 13 -19.35 -2.12 7.21
C ALA A 13 -19.68 -2.64 5.79
N ASP A 14 -19.19 -1.98 4.75
CA ASP A 14 -19.45 -2.31 3.35
C ASP A 14 -18.38 -3.23 2.75
N ASP A 15 -18.80 -4.31 2.11
CA ASP A 15 -17.90 -5.32 1.54
C ASP A 15 -17.10 -4.79 0.33
N ALA A 16 -17.64 -3.84 -0.43
CA ALA A 16 -16.91 -3.23 -1.54
C ALA A 16 -15.80 -2.32 -1.01
N THR A 17 -16.05 -1.53 0.04
CA THR A 17 -15.00 -0.75 0.72
C THR A 17 -13.89 -1.65 1.25
N ASN A 18 -14.24 -2.78 1.89
CA ASN A 18 -13.23 -3.74 2.34
C ASN A 18 -12.43 -4.33 1.18
N SER A 19 -13.08 -4.62 0.05
CA SER A 19 -12.39 -5.11 -1.15
C SER A 19 -11.39 -4.09 -1.69
N ILE A 20 -11.74 -2.80 -1.67
CA ILE A 20 -10.82 -1.73 -2.09
C ILE A 20 -9.69 -1.54 -1.08
N TYR A 21 -9.96 -1.66 0.22
CA TYR A 21 -8.93 -1.64 1.26
C TYR A 21 -7.88 -2.75 1.03
N GLU A 22 -8.31 -3.97 0.73
CA GLU A 22 -7.38 -5.07 0.42
C GLU A 22 -6.56 -4.81 -0.86
N LEU A 23 -7.15 -4.18 -1.88
CA LEU A 23 -6.45 -3.79 -3.12
C LEU A 23 -5.32 -2.77 -2.89
N LEU A 24 -5.30 -2.03 -1.77
CA LEU A 24 -4.25 -1.04 -1.52
C LEU A 24 -2.86 -1.70 -1.39
N PHE A 25 -2.81 -2.92 -0.87
CA PHE A 25 -1.55 -3.61 -0.55
C PHE A 25 -0.89 -4.27 -1.74
N CYS A 26 -1.60 -4.44 -2.86
CA CYS A 26 -1.07 -5.02 -4.11
C CYS A 26 -0.38 -6.39 -3.90
N ASP A 27 -0.87 -7.18 -2.95
CA ASP A 27 -0.28 -8.46 -2.51
C ASP A 27 -1.14 -9.68 -2.88
N ASN A 28 -2.20 -9.48 -3.67
CA ASN A 28 -3.08 -10.54 -4.15
C ASN A 28 -3.67 -10.20 -5.52
N ILE A 29 -3.09 -10.77 -6.57
CA ILE A 29 -3.54 -10.58 -7.96
C ILE A 29 -5.00 -11.01 -8.19
N ASN A 30 -5.52 -11.97 -7.41
CA ASN A 30 -6.89 -12.47 -7.58
C ASN A 30 -7.97 -11.46 -7.16
N LEU A 31 -7.60 -10.39 -6.45
CA LEU A 31 -8.52 -9.29 -6.17
C LEU A 31 -8.77 -8.42 -7.40
N TYR A 32 -7.86 -8.46 -8.37
CA TYR A 32 -7.99 -7.76 -9.64
C TYR A 32 -8.86 -8.58 -10.58
N LYS A 33 -9.81 -7.90 -11.22
CA LYS A 33 -10.77 -8.51 -12.15
C LYS A 33 -10.75 -7.79 -13.48
N PRO A 34 -9.62 -7.82 -14.22
CA PRO A 34 -9.61 -7.35 -15.59
C PRO A 34 -10.65 -8.12 -16.42
N ASP A 35 -11.26 -7.44 -17.38
CA ASP A 35 -12.13 -8.12 -18.34
C ASP A 35 -11.32 -9.03 -19.28
N ALA A 36 -12.02 -9.85 -20.06
CA ALA A 36 -11.38 -10.80 -20.97
C ALA A 36 -10.46 -10.15 -22.01
N SER A 37 -10.74 -8.91 -22.44
CA SER A 37 -9.87 -8.20 -23.38
C SER A 37 -8.62 -7.69 -22.68
N ALA A 38 -8.78 -7.13 -21.47
CA ALA A 38 -7.67 -6.64 -20.66
C ALA A 38 -6.74 -7.78 -20.24
N LEU A 39 -7.28 -8.97 -19.91
CA LEU A 39 -6.49 -10.17 -19.59
C LEU A 39 -5.53 -10.59 -20.70
N LEU A 40 -5.87 -10.34 -21.96
CA LEU A 40 -5.03 -10.66 -23.12
C LEU A 40 -4.04 -9.55 -23.45
N ALA A 41 -4.10 -8.41 -22.76
CA ALA A 41 -3.28 -7.25 -23.02
C ALA A 41 -2.22 -7.05 -21.94
N TYR A 42 -1.13 -6.40 -22.33
CA TYR A 42 -0.12 -5.92 -21.39
C TYR A 42 -0.74 -4.90 -20.41
N PRO A 43 -0.41 -4.93 -19.11
CA PRO A 43 0.51 -5.87 -18.44
C PRO A 43 -0.17 -7.13 -17.86
N TRP A 44 -1.49 -7.26 -17.99
CA TRP A 44 -2.28 -8.31 -17.34
C TRP A 44 -2.01 -9.71 -17.89
N ASN A 45 -1.72 -9.84 -19.19
CA ASN A 45 -1.37 -11.12 -19.79
C ASN A 45 -0.15 -11.77 -19.13
N ILE A 46 0.80 -10.96 -18.66
CA ILE A 46 2.00 -11.43 -17.93
C ILE A 46 1.65 -11.68 -16.47
N LEU A 47 0.93 -10.76 -15.80
CA LEU A 47 0.62 -10.88 -14.37
C LEU A 47 -0.28 -12.07 -14.03
N PHE A 48 -1.13 -12.49 -14.97
CA PHE A 48 -2.01 -13.65 -14.82
C PHE A 48 -1.45 -14.93 -15.46
N ASP A 49 -0.22 -14.89 -15.99
CA ASP A 49 0.47 -16.11 -16.40
C ASP A 49 0.75 -16.97 -15.15
N PRO A 50 0.35 -18.25 -15.10
CA PRO A 50 0.67 -19.13 -13.99
C PRO A 50 2.16 -19.46 -13.86
N GLU A 51 2.95 -19.29 -14.92
CA GLU A 51 4.39 -19.58 -14.95
C GLU A 51 5.16 -18.44 -15.64
N PRO A 52 5.13 -17.21 -15.08
CA PRO A 52 5.74 -16.05 -15.72
C PRO A 52 7.27 -16.19 -15.75
N GLU A 53 7.88 -15.86 -16.88
CA GLU A 53 9.33 -15.77 -16.97
C GLU A 53 9.84 -14.48 -16.31
N GLN A 54 11.05 -14.53 -15.74
CA GLN A 54 11.69 -13.36 -15.11
C GLN A 54 11.74 -12.16 -16.05
N VAL A 55 12.14 -12.37 -17.31
CA VAL A 55 12.25 -11.30 -18.32
C VAL A 55 10.91 -10.61 -18.61
N ASP A 56 9.79 -11.31 -18.44
CA ASP A 56 8.46 -10.73 -18.67
C ASP A 56 8.01 -9.87 -17.48
N LEU A 57 8.28 -10.31 -16.25
CA LEU A 57 8.02 -9.50 -15.06
C LEU A 57 8.95 -8.28 -15.00
N GLU A 58 10.21 -8.43 -15.43
CA GLU A 58 11.18 -7.34 -15.57
C GLU A 58 10.68 -6.24 -16.52
N LYS A 59 10.02 -6.61 -17.64
CA LYS A 59 9.39 -5.62 -18.52
C LYS A 59 8.40 -4.73 -17.78
N ILE A 60 7.62 -5.28 -16.84
CA ILE A 60 6.63 -4.50 -16.08
C ILE A 60 7.32 -3.59 -15.07
N VAL A 61 8.26 -4.12 -14.27
CA VAL A 61 8.86 -3.33 -13.18
C VAL A 61 9.78 -2.21 -13.70
N PHE A 62 10.43 -2.42 -14.85
CA PHE A 62 11.30 -1.42 -15.49
C PHE A 62 10.57 -0.49 -16.47
N ASP A 63 9.26 -0.64 -16.65
CA ASP A 63 8.47 0.26 -17.50
C ASP A 63 8.04 1.51 -16.73
N ASP A 64 8.58 2.68 -17.11
CA ASP A 64 8.25 3.98 -16.51
C ASP A 64 6.81 4.44 -16.75
N GLN A 65 6.08 3.80 -17.68
CA GLN A 65 4.67 4.10 -17.95
C GLN A 65 3.71 3.25 -17.09
N VAL A 66 4.21 2.23 -16.40
CA VAL A 66 3.39 1.36 -15.55
C VAL A 66 3.24 1.97 -14.16
N GLU A 67 2.00 2.05 -13.67
CA GLU A 67 1.70 2.55 -12.33
C GLU A 67 2.33 1.67 -11.23
N SER A 68 2.67 2.27 -10.10
CA SER A 68 3.42 1.64 -9.00
C SER A 68 2.71 0.40 -8.44
N ARG A 69 1.37 0.41 -8.42
CA ARG A 69 0.55 -0.73 -7.96
C ARG A 69 0.71 -1.96 -8.84
N ILE A 70 0.82 -1.77 -10.14
CA ILE A 70 1.03 -2.85 -11.10
C ILE A 70 2.47 -3.37 -11.00
N LYS A 71 3.46 -2.49 -10.81
CA LYS A 71 4.84 -2.90 -10.49
C LYS A 71 4.89 -3.73 -9.20
N LEU A 72 4.15 -3.34 -8.17
CA LEU A 72 4.04 -4.09 -6.92
C LEU A 72 3.47 -5.51 -7.12
N LEU A 73 2.47 -5.67 -8.00
CA LEU A 73 1.95 -7.00 -8.37
C LEU A 73 2.98 -7.85 -9.11
N ALA A 74 3.78 -7.24 -10.00
CA ALA A 74 4.86 -7.94 -10.68
C ALA A 74 5.95 -8.39 -9.70
N TYR A 75 6.38 -7.51 -8.78
CA TYR A 75 7.31 -7.88 -7.71
C TYR A 75 6.74 -8.95 -6.78
N ASP A 76 5.44 -8.93 -6.48
CA ASP A 76 4.79 -10.00 -5.75
C ASP A 76 4.87 -11.34 -6.50
N ALA A 77 4.60 -11.34 -7.80
CA ALA A 77 4.80 -12.54 -8.64
C ALA A 77 6.26 -13.02 -8.61
N MET A 78 7.24 -12.12 -8.79
CA MET A 78 8.66 -12.49 -8.70
C MET A 78 8.99 -13.19 -7.38
N ARG A 79 8.54 -12.65 -6.24
CA ARG A 79 8.74 -13.26 -4.92
C ARG A 79 8.07 -14.62 -4.79
N ARG A 80 6.82 -14.76 -5.22
CA ARG A 80 6.07 -16.03 -5.14
C ARG A 80 6.69 -17.13 -6.00
N HIS A 81 7.32 -16.77 -7.12
CA HIS A 81 8.00 -17.70 -8.02
C HIS A 81 9.50 -17.89 -7.68
N GLY A 82 10.00 -17.25 -6.62
CA GLY A 82 11.41 -17.36 -6.21
C GLY A 82 12.40 -16.73 -7.21
N LEU A 83 11.92 -15.78 -8.03
CA LEU A 83 12.73 -15.05 -8.99
C LEU A 83 13.51 -13.94 -8.26
N PRO A 84 14.74 -13.64 -8.70
CA PRO A 84 15.58 -12.64 -8.04
C PRO A 84 15.03 -11.23 -8.22
N ILE A 85 15.21 -10.39 -7.20
CA ILE A 85 14.91 -8.96 -7.25
C ILE A 85 16.24 -8.23 -7.10
N GLU A 86 16.67 -7.56 -8.16
CA GLU A 86 17.99 -6.93 -8.22
C GLU A 86 18.03 -5.59 -7.48
N GLU A 87 16.96 -4.80 -7.61
CA GLU A 87 16.88 -3.46 -7.04
C GLU A 87 15.81 -3.36 -5.95
N LYS A 88 16.23 -2.82 -4.81
CA LYS A 88 15.33 -2.53 -3.70
C LYS A 88 14.68 -1.16 -3.89
N GLU A 89 13.38 -1.15 -4.19
CA GLU A 89 12.62 0.05 -4.49
C GLU A 89 11.40 0.17 -3.57
N LEU A 90 11.20 1.34 -2.96
CA LEU A 90 9.98 1.67 -2.25
C LEU A 90 8.93 2.19 -3.25
N LEU A 91 7.82 1.47 -3.39
CA LEU A 91 6.77 1.76 -4.38
C LEU A 91 5.48 2.30 -3.76
N GLY A 92 5.25 2.02 -2.47
CA GLY A 92 4.05 2.45 -1.77
C GLY A 92 4.25 2.60 -0.27
N VAL A 93 3.51 3.53 0.32
CA VAL A 93 3.42 3.74 1.78
C VAL A 93 1.95 3.74 2.16
N ILE A 94 1.57 2.87 3.10
CA ILE A 94 0.22 2.79 3.63
C ILE A 94 0.24 3.13 5.12
N VAL A 95 -0.57 4.08 5.53
CA VAL A 95 -0.79 4.43 6.94
C VAL A 95 -2.21 4.09 7.33
N GLU A 96 -2.34 3.24 8.34
CA GLU A 96 -3.61 2.79 8.91
C GLU A 96 -3.72 3.31 10.35
N VAL A 97 -4.82 3.99 10.69
CA VAL A 97 -5.07 4.54 12.03
C VAL A 97 -6.32 3.91 12.61
N GLY A 98 -6.16 3.11 13.67
CA GLY A 98 -7.28 2.54 14.43
C GLY A 98 -7.92 3.60 15.30
N LEU A 99 -9.04 4.18 14.85
CA LEU A 99 -9.83 5.17 15.58
C LEU A 99 -10.87 4.49 16.48
N ASP A 100 -11.60 5.30 17.23
CA ASP A 100 -12.70 4.84 18.06
C ASP A 100 -13.89 4.36 17.22
N GLU A 101 -14.10 5.01 16.08
CA GLU A 101 -15.23 4.82 15.17
C GLU A 101 -14.94 3.82 14.05
N GLY A 102 -13.67 3.47 13.80
CA GLY A 102 -13.28 2.58 12.71
C GLY A 102 -11.83 2.80 12.27
N LEU A 103 -11.58 2.63 10.98
CA LEU A 103 -10.23 2.71 10.41
C LEU A 103 -10.12 3.87 9.42
N ASP A 104 -9.11 4.71 9.60
CA ASP A 104 -8.65 5.61 8.56
C ASP A 104 -7.44 5.00 7.85
N VAL A 105 -7.41 5.04 6.52
CA VAL A 105 -6.31 4.50 5.71
C VAL A 105 -5.92 5.48 4.62
N LEU A 106 -4.63 5.83 4.59
CA LEU A 106 -3.99 6.51 3.46
C LEU A 106 -3.05 5.51 2.77
N ALA A 107 -3.16 5.39 1.46
CA ALA A 107 -2.14 4.76 0.61
C ALA A 107 -1.59 5.82 -0.35
N SER A 108 -0.26 5.98 -0.38
CA SER A 108 0.44 6.87 -1.31
C SER A 108 1.48 6.06 -2.08
N TYR A 109 1.55 6.24 -3.39
CA TYR A 109 2.40 5.47 -4.29
C TYR A 109 3.47 6.35 -4.94
N GLN A 110 4.56 5.73 -5.39
CA GLN A 110 5.74 6.41 -5.91
C GLN A 110 5.45 7.24 -7.17
N ASP A 111 4.51 6.79 -7.99
CA ASP A 111 3.99 7.50 -9.16
C ASP A 111 3.17 8.77 -8.83
N GLY A 112 2.99 9.07 -7.54
CA GLY A 112 2.29 10.23 -7.03
C GLY A 112 0.79 10.02 -6.84
N THR A 113 0.25 8.86 -7.23
CA THR A 113 -1.15 8.54 -6.97
C THR A 113 -1.37 8.26 -5.48
N ALA A 114 -2.59 8.50 -5.01
CA ALA A 114 -2.96 8.21 -3.63
C ALA A 114 -4.43 7.80 -3.50
N ARG A 115 -4.72 7.12 -2.40
CA ARG A 115 -6.06 6.69 -1.98
C ARG A 115 -6.24 7.00 -0.51
N TYR A 116 -7.37 7.57 -0.13
CA TYR A 116 -7.73 7.74 1.27
C TYR A 116 -9.12 7.16 1.52
N ILE A 117 -9.26 6.35 2.56
CA ILE A 117 -10.52 5.79 3.05
C ILE A 117 -10.67 6.26 4.50
N ASN A 118 -11.76 6.94 4.83
CA ASN A 118 -12.03 7.29 6.22
C ASN A 118 -12.84 6.20 6.94
N TYR A 119 -12.99 6.32 8.26
CA TYR A 119 -13.69 5.36 9.11
C TYR A 119 -15.15 5.06 8.68
N THR A 120 -15.79 5.96 7.94
CA THR A 120 -17.15 5.73 7.40
C THR A 120 -17.17 4.94 6.09
N GLY A 121 -16.00 4.66 5.51
CA GLY A 121 -15.81 4.02 4.21
C GLY A 121 -15.86 4.99 3.02
N LYS A 122 -15.96 6.30 3.25
CA LYS A 122 -15.87 7.31 2.17
C LYS A 122 -14.45 7.36 1.64
N MET A 123 -14.32 7.45 0.32
CA MET A 123 -13.05 7.33 -0.36
C MET A 123 -12.70 8.52 -1.23
N ILE A 124 -11.42 8.86 -1.27
CA ILE A 124 -10.81 9.77 -2.22
C ILE A 124 -9.85 8.98 -3.10
N LEU A 125 -10.03 9.06 -4.42
CA LEU A 125 -9.12 8.51 -5.41
C LEU A 125 -8.38 9.66 -6.08
N TRP A 126 -7.08 9.74 -5.83
CA TRP A 126 -6.20 10.78 -6.37
C TRP A 126 -5.34 10.20 -7.48
N ASP A 127 -5.81 10.31 -8.72
CA ASP A 127 -5.09 9.86 -9.93
C ASP A 127 -4.47 11.02 -10.73
N VAL A 128 -5.01 12.23 -10.58
CA VAL A 128 -4.50 13.43 -11.26
C VAL A 128 -3.60 14.20 -10.30
N THR A 129 -2.30 13.98 -10.45
CA THR A 129 -1.29 14.59 -9.58
C THR A 129 -1.07 16.06 -9.94
N ASP A 130 -0.96 16.92 -8.93
CA ASP A 130 -0.46 18.29 -9.06
C ASP A 130 0.89 18.47 -8.35
N GLN A 131 1.54 19.62 -8.56
CA GLN A 131 2.87 19.89 -8.00
C GLN A 131 2.92 19.73 -6.47
N THR A 132 1.87 20.18 -5.76
CA THR A 132 1.80 20.09 -4.30
C THR A 132 1.71 18.63 -3.85
N SER A 133 0.82 17.84 -4.46
CA SER A 133 0.70 16.41 -4.13
C SER A 133 2.01 15.64 -4.39
N LYS A 134 2.72 15.97 -5.47
CA LYS A 134 4.03 15.36 -5.80
C LYS A 134 5.10 15.68 -4.77
N GLU A 135 5.16 16.93 -4.30
CA GLU A 135 6.13 17.34 -3.27
C GLU A 135 5.88 16.64 -1.94
N ILE A 136 4.61 16.53 -1.52
CA ILE A 136 4.24 15.82 -0.30
C ILE A 136 4.57 14.32 -0.43
N THR A 137 4.23 13.67 -1.54
CA THR A 137 4.60 12.27 -1.80
C THR A 137 6.11 12.08 -1.78
N ALA A 138 6.88 12.95 -2.45
CA ALA A 138 8.34 12.84 -2.45
C ALA A 138 8.93 12.99 -1.04
N GLN A 139 8.37 13.86 -0.20
CA GLN A 139 8.78 13.99 1.20
C GLN A 139 8.43 12.73 2.01
N LEU A 140 7.21 12.22 1.87
CA LEU A 140 6.78 10.98 2.52
C LEU A 140 7.72 9.81 2.18
N PHE A 141 8.11 9.65 0.92
CA PHE A 141 9.00 8.57 0.49
C PHE A 141 10.42 8.73 1.03
N ARG A 142 10.97 9.95 1.06
CA ARG A 142 12.27 10.23 1.70
C ARG A 142 12.27 9.88 3.19
N ASP A 143 11.23 10.29 3.91
CA ASP A 143 11.10 9.99 5.34
C ASP A 143 10.91 8.47 5.58
N SER A 144 10.13 7.82 4.72
CA SER A 144 9.88 6.38 4.79
C SER A 144 11.12 5.55 4.52
N LEU A 145 11.96 5.94 3.56
CA LEU A 145 13.23 5.25 3.26
C LEU A 145 14.17 5.23 4.47
N SER A 146 14.15 6.29 5.29
CA SER A 146 14.94 6.32 6.54
C SER A 146 14.56 5.19 7.52
N ILE A 147 13.31 4.75 7.48
CA ILE A 147 12.77 3.64 8.27
C ILE A 147 13.11 2.30 7.61
N VAL A 148 12.85 2.17 6.29
CA VAL A 148 13.10 0.95 5.50
C VAL A 148 14.57 0.53 5.55
N HIS A 149 15.51 1.49 5.63
CA HIS A 149 16.93 1.19 5.77
C HIS A 149 17.34 0.64 7.15
N ARG A 150 16.46 0.66 8.15
CA ARG A 150 16.75 0.23 9.53
C ARG A 150 16.03 -1.03 9.96
N ILE A 151 15.01 -1.46 9.21
CA ILE A 151 14.21 -2.63 9.54
C ILE A 151 14.25 -3.65 8.39
N GLY A 152 13.92 -4.91 8.68
CA GLY A 152 13.85 -5.98 7.70
C GLY A 152 12.43 -6.21 7.17
N PRO A 153 12.28 -6.98 6.07
CA PRO A 153 10.96 -7.33 5.56
C PRO A 153 10.22 -8.23 6.53
N TRP A 154 8.90 -8.12 6.56
CA TRP A 154 8.00 -9.01 7.26
C TRP A 154 7.85 -10.31 6.47
N THR A 155 8.16 -11.43 7.11
CA THR A 155 8.20 -12.76 6.47
C THR A 155 6.96 -13.62 6.71
N HIS A 156 5.94 -13.06 7.36
CA HIS A 156 4.67 -13.75 7.64
C HIS A 156 3.54 -13.13 6.81
N PRO A 157 2.33 -13.72 6.79
CA PRO A 157 1.18 -13.07 6.18
C PRO A 157 0.95 -11.66 6.73
N ARG A 158 0.41 -10.78 5.88
CA ARG A 158 0.01 -9.43 6.29
C ARG A 158 -0.93 -9.51 7.49
N LYS A 159 -0.68 -8.69 8.50
CA LYS A 159 -1.52 -8.62 9.69
C LYS A 159 -2.88 -7.98 9.34
N PRO A 160 -3.96 -8.33 10.06
CA PRO A 160 -5.21 -7.56 10.02
C PRO A 160 -4.95 -6.09 10.36
N HIS A 161 -5.88 -5.19 10.05
CA HIS A 161 -5.78 -3.76 10.40
C HIS A 161 -5.39 -3.53 11.88
N PRO A 162 -4.71 -2.42 12.23
CA PRO A 162 -4.33 -2.14 13.61
C PRO A 162 -5.56 -2.03 14.52
N VAL A 163 -5.35 -2.33 15.80
CA VAL A 163 -6.38 -2.14 16.84
C VAL A 163 -6.59 -0.66 17.14
N LYS A 164 -7.74 -0.33 17.74
CA LYS A 164 -8.05 1.02 18.24
C LYS A 164 -6.90 1.59 19.09
N GLY A 165 -6.55 2.85 18.82
CA GLY A 165 -5.46 3.59 19.48
C GLY A 165 -4.08 3.35 18.88
N ASN A 166 -3.93 2.39 17.96
CA ASN A 166 -2.68 2.14 17.26
C ASN A 166 -2.68 2.76 15.86
N VAL A 167 -1.47 3.09 15.41
CA VAL A 167 -1.17 3.40 14.01
C VAL A 167 -0.23 2.33 13.47
N ARG A 168 -0.44 1.93 12.21
CA ARG A 168 0.52 1.14 11.44
C ARG A 168 0.96 1.95 10.24
N ILE A 169 2.27 1.97 10.00
CA ILE A 169 2.85 2.43 8.74
C ILE A 169 3.51 1.23 8.06
N SER A 170 3.03 0.93 6.86
CA SER A 170 3.47 -0.17 6.01
C SER A 170 4.17 0.39 4.78
N PHE A 171 5.28 -0.23 4.38
CA PHE A 171 6.07 0.14 3.21
C PHE A 171 6.06 -1.03 2.24
N LEU A 172 5.57 -0.78 1.04
CA LEU A 172 5.47 -1.73 -0.06
C LEU A 172 6.76 -1.62 -0.87
N VAL A 173 7.69 -2.54 -0.61
CA VAL A 173 9.01 -2.55 -1.23
C VAL A 173 9.08 -3.69 -2.24
N SER A 174 9.90 -3.55 -3.28
CA SER A 174 10.11 -4.59 -4.29
C SER A 174 10.46 -5.96 -3.67
N ASP A 175 11.19 -6.01 -2.56
CA ASP A 175 11.58 -7.23 -1.85
C ASP A 175 10.59 -7.70 -0.76
N GLY A 176 9.56 -6.91 -0.44
CA GLY A 176 8.48 -7.35 0.46
C GLY A 176 7.79 -6.23 1.23
N LEU A 177 6.96 -6.65 2.19
CA LEU A 177 6.25 -5.74 3.10
C LEU A 177 7.14 -5.41 4.29
N TYR A 178 7.34 -4.13 4.59
CA TYR A 178 7.97 -3.65 5.82
C TYR A 178 6.92 -2.91 6.63
N PHE A 179 6.94 -2.94 7.96
CA PHE A 179 6.04 -2.10 8.73
C PHE A 179 6.53 -1.81 10.15
N GLY A 180 6.01 -0.73 10.70
CA GLY A 180 6.00 -0.44 12.14
C GLY A 180 4.57 -0.27 12.63
N GLU A 181 4.27 -0.77 13.81
CA GLU A 181 2.95 -0.62 14.45
C GLU A 181 3.12 -0.36 15.95
N GLY A 182 2.31 0.55 16.49
CA GLY A 182 2.29 0.84 17.91
C GLY A 182 1.25 1.89 18.27
N PRO A 183 1.13 2.24 19.56
CA PRO A 183 0.24 3.30 20.01
C PRO A 183 0.52 4.61 19.28
N ILE A 184 -0.53 5.30 18.85
CA ILE A 184 -0.41 6.50 18.02
C ILE A 184 0.48 7.57 18.69
N ASN A 185 0.29 7.81 19.98
CA ASN A 185 1.09 8.76 20.74
C ASN A 185 2.56 8.37 20.85
N VAL A 186 2.89 7.07 20.81
CA VAL A 186 4.29 6.61 20.86
C VAL A 186 4.96 6.83 19.50
N LEU A 187 4.34 6.39 18.40
CA LEU A 187 4.95 6.50 17.08
C LEU A 187 5.06 7.95 16.57
N PHE A 188 4.12 8.84 16.94
CA PHE A 188 4.24 10.26 16.62
C PHE A 188 5.32 11.01 17.45
N ASN A 189 5.81 10.40 18.54
CA ASN A 189 6.94 10.93 19.31
C ASN A 189 8.26 10.20 19.03
N ASP A 190 8.23 9.15 18.19
CA ASP A 190 9.40 8.39 17.81
C ASP A 190 10.20 9.13 16.74
N ALA A 191 11.50 9.35 16.98
CA ALA A 191 12.34 10.14 16.08
C ALA A 191 12.53 9.52 14.69
N LEU A 192 12.29 8.22 14.56
CA LEU A 192 12.41 7.50 13.28
C LEU A 192 11.07 7.48 12.53
N ALA A 193 9.94 7.24 13.22
CA ALA A 193 8.63 7.11 12.60
C ALA A 193 7.88 8.44 12.40
N ALA A 194 8.06 9.41 13.30
CA ALA A 194 7.30 10.65 13.31
C ALA A 194 7.41 11.49 12.03
N PRO A 195 8.58 11.61 11.36
CA PRO A 195 8.67 12.34 10.09
C PRO A 195 7.76 11.76 9.00
N ALA A 196 7.78 10.44 8.80
CA ALA A 196 6.95 9.78 7.80
C ALA A 196 5.45 9.89 8.12
N LEU A 197 5.07 9.74 9.39
CA LEU A 197 3.68 9.91 9.83
C LEU A 197 3.17 11.34 9.68
N SER A 198 4.04 12.34 9.90
CA SER A 198 3.72 13.75 9.67
C SER A 198 3.50 14.04 8.18
N SER A 199 4.36 13.51 7.30
CA SER A 199 4.22 13.62 5.85
C SER A 199 2.96 12.92 5.33
N ALA A 200 2.61 11.76 5.89
CA ALA A 200 1.35 11.07 5.60
C ALA A 200 0.13 11.89 6.04
N THR A 201 0.19 12.50 7.23
CA THR A 201 -0.87 13.40 7.72
C THR A 201 -1.05 14.60 6.80
N ALA A 202 0.04 15.20 6.31
CA ALA A 202 -0.03 16.30 5.36
C ALA A 202 -0.70 15.89 4.03
N MET A 203 -0.40 14.68 3.53
CA MET A 203 -1.04 14.15 2.32
C MET A 203 -2.54 13.96 2.53
N MET A 204 -2.96 13.36 3.65
CA MET A 204 -4.37 13.20 4.01
C MET A 204 -5.09 14.55 4.10
N GLN A 205 -4.50 15.55 4.76
CA GLN A 205 -5.05 16.91 4.87
C GLN A 205 -5.19 17.58 3.50
N TYR A 206 -4.19 17.43 2.64
CA TYR A 206 -4.22 17.96 1.28
C TYR A 206 -5.38 17.33 0.47
N LEU A 207 -5.50 15.99 0.48
CA LEU A 207 -6.54 15.28 -0.26
C LEU A 207 -7.95 15.67 0.21
N THR A 208 -8.17 15.69 1.52
CA THR A 208 -9.47 16.07 2.10
C THR A 208 -9.82 17.52 1.83
N GLY A 209 -8.83 18.43 1.86
CA GLY A 209 -9.00 19.83 1.50
C GLY A 209 -9.48 20.05 0.06
N LYS A 210 -8.95 19.27 -0.91
CA LYS A 210 -9.34 19.36 -2.33
C LYS A 210 -10.76 18.89 -2.63
N VAL A 211 -11.34 18.05 -1.77
CA VAL A 211 -12.71 17.54 -1.95
C VAL A 211 -13.75 18.47 -1.33
N ILE A 212 -13.35 19.31 -0.38
CA ILE A 212 -14.22 20.27 0.30
C ILE A 212 -14.27 21.63 -0.45
N SER A 213 -13.25 21.94 -1.25
CA SER A 213 -13.14 23.16 -2.07
C SER A 213 -13.85 23.05 -3.42
#